data_AF-A0AAN6T7Z5-F1
#
_entry.id   AF-A0AAN6T7Z5-F1
#
_cell.length_a   1.000
_cell.length_b   1.000
_cell.length_c   1.000
_cell.angle_alpha   90.00
_cell.angle_beta   90.00
_cell.angle_gamma   90.00
#
_symmetry.space_group_name_H-M   'P 1'
#
loop_
_entity.id
_entity.type
_entity.pdbx_description
1 polymer ?
#
loop_
_entity_poly.entity_id
_entity_poly.type
_entity_poly.pdbx_seq_one_letter_code
_entity_poly.pdbx_strand_id
1 'polypeptide(L)' 'DPLAAVRYACVYWIDHLYDWQSRKNTNHLDVFQDGGVIDDFLRQHYLHWLEALALCRSMSQGVLSMAKLESILQVGSTW' A
#
# COMPACT_ATOMS: atom_id res chain seq x y z
N ASP A 1 -17.26 17.56 -0.28
CA ASP A 1 -16.02 17.54 0.51
C ASP A 1 -14.84 17.45 -0.46
N PRO A 2 -14.04 18.53 -0.62
CA PRO A 2 -12.97 18.59 -1.62
C PRO A 2 -11.82 17.62 -1.37
N LEU A 3 -11.65 17.13 -0.14
CA LEU A 3 -10.57 16.20 0.22
C LEU A 3 -11.01 14.73 0.19
N ALA A 4 -12.26 14.44 -0.17
CA ALA A 4 -12.80 13.08 -0.13
C ALA A 4 -11.99 12.09 -0.96
N ALA A 5 -11.60 12.47 -2.18
CA ALA A 5 -10.80 11.61 -3.06
C ALA A 5 -9.41 11.31 -2.49
N VAL A 6 -8.75 12.33 -1.92
CA VAL A 6 -7.42 12.18 -1.30
C VAL A 6 -7.49 11.29 -0.07
N ARG A 7 -8.46 11.52 0.83
CA ARG A 7 -8.64 10.66 2.01
C ARG A 7 -8.95 9.23 1.62
N TYR A 8 -9.79 9.03 0.60
CA TYR A 8 -10.06 7.69 0.07
C TYR A 8 -8.78 7.02 -0.42
N ALA A 9 -7.96 7.72 -1.21
CA ALA A 9 -6.68 7.20 -1.70
C ALA A 9 -5.73 6.87 -0.53
N CYS A 10 -5.59 7.78 0.44
CA CYS A 10 -4.74 7.55 1.63
C CYS A 10 -5.12 6.28 2.39
N VAL A 11 -6.42 5.97 2.49
CA VAL A 11 -6.90 4.80 3.24
C VAL A 11 -6.80 3.51 2.42
N TYR A 12 -7.14 3.54 1.12
CA TYR A 12 -7.44 2.30 0.38
C TYR A 12 -6.47 1.93 -0.74
N TRP A 13 -5.40 2.71 -1.01
CA TRP A 13 -4.53 2.42 -2.14
C TRP A 13 -3.85 1.02 -2.04
N ILE A 14 -3.47 0.58 -0.85
CA ILE A 14 -2.90 -0.77 -0.62
C ILE A 14 -3.97 -1.87 -0.77
N ASP A 15 -5.21 -1.61 -0.36
CA ASP A 15 -6.31 -2.56 -0.57
C ASP A 15 -6.55 -2.81 -2.07
N HIS A 16 -6.56 -1.74 -2.87
CA HIS A 16 -6.68 -1.85 -4.33
C HIS A 16 -5.48 -2.55 -4.95
N LEU A 17 -4.26 -2.30 -4.43
CA LEU A 17 -3.05 -3.01 -4.87
C LEU A 17 -3.12 -4.51 -4.57
N TYR A 18 -3.59 -4.87 -3.38
CA TYR A 18 -3.80 -6.27 -2.96
C TYR A 18 -4.81 -6.98 -3.86
N ASP A 19 -5.96 -6.36 -4.10
CA ASP A 19 -7.00 -6.93 -4.96
C ASP A 19 -6.53 -7.06 -6.41
N TRP A 20 -5.73 -6.10 -6.89
CA TRP A 20 -5.15 -6.14 -8.22
C TRP A 20 -4.15 -7.29 -8.38
N GLN A 21 -3.24 -7.45 -7.42
CA GLN A 21 -2.26 -8.55 -7.43
C GLN A 21 -2.95 -9.91 -7.33
N SER A 22 -3.99 -10.04 -6.49
CA SER A 22 -4.74 -11.30 -6.37
C SER A 22 -5.46 -11.69 -7.67
N ARG A 23 -5.90 -10.71 -8.47
CA ARG A 23 -6.61 -10.93 -9.75
C ARG A 23 -5.68 -11.18 -10.93
N LYS A 24 -4.48 -10.60 -10.91
CA LYS A 24 -3.53 -10.71 -12.00
C LYS A 24 -2.34 -11.55 -11.56
N ASN A 25 -2.24 -12.77 -12.10
CA ASN A 25 -1.10 -13.65 -11.90
C ASN A 25 0.12 -13.19 -12.73
N THR A 26 0.41 -11.89 -12.72
CA THR A 26 1.48 -11.26 -13.48
C THR A 26 2.53 -10.70 -12.53
N ASN A 27 3.78 -11.10 -12.75
CA ASN A 27 4.91 -10.62 -11.95
C ASN A 27 5.23 -9.16 -12.31
N HIS A 28 4.68 -8.22 -11.54
CA HIS A 28 4.99 -6.79 -11.62
C HIS A 28 6.22 -6.47 -10.79
N LEU A 29 7.39 -6.95 -11.26
CA LEU A 29 8.66 -6.81 -10.56
C LEU A 29 9.00 -5.34 -10.26
N ASP A 30 8.68 -4.42 -11.17
CA ASP A 30 8.90 -2.98 -11.02
C ASP A 30 8.13 -2.34 -9.84
N VAL A 31 7.00 -2.94 -9.45
CA VAL A 31 6.18 -2.46 -8.33
C VAL A 31 6.70 -2.97 -6.99
N PHE A 32 7.08 -4.26 -6.92
CA PHE A 32 7.32 -4.97 -5.66
C PHE A 32 8.79 -5.25 -5.32
N GLN A 33 9.74 -5.04 -6.24
CA GLN A 33 11.17 -5.22 -5.97
C GLN A 33 11.75 -4.13 -5.06
N ASP A 34 12.93 -4.37 -4.50
CA ASP A 34 13.73 -3.33 -3.81
C ASP A 34 14.11 -2.22 -4.80
N GLY A 35 13.92 -0.96 -4.41
CA GLY A 35 13.96 0.18 -5.33
C GLY A 35 12.80 0.23 -6.35
N GLY A 36 11.75 -0.55 -6.14
CA GLY A 36 10.48 -0.46 -6.88
C GLY A 36 9.55 0.62 -6.32
N VAL A 37 8.42 0.83 -6.98
CA VAL A 37 7.49 1.94 -6.67
C VAL A 37 7.01 1.92 -5.21
N ILE A 38 6.76 0.74 -4.65
CA ILE A 38 6.32 0.60 -3.26
C ILE A 38 7.45 0.91 -2.27
N ASP A 39 8.66 0.42 -2.55
CA ASP A 39 9.83 0.67 -1.70
C ASP A 39 10.17 2.16 -1.66
N ASP A 40 10.20 2.81 -2.82
CA ASP A 40 10.41 4.27 -2.94
C ASP A 40 9.36 5.06 -2.16
N PHE A 41 8.09 4.69 -2.30
CA PHE A 41 7.00 5.32 -1.55
C PHE A 41 7.19 5.18 -0.04
N LEU A 42 7.50 3.98 0.46
CA LEU A 42 7.67 3.75 1.89
C LEU A 42 8.90 4.50 2.43
N ARG A 43 10.03 4.48 1.73
CA ARG A 43 11.24 5.19 2.15
C ARG A 43 11.04 6.70 2.24
N GLN A 44 10.26 7.29 1.33
CA GLN A 44 10.08 8.74 1.26
C GLN A 44 8.86 9.25 2.03
N HIS A 45 7.79 8.46 2.09
CA HIS A 45 6.46 8.94 2.48
C HIS A 45 5.76 8.13 3.57
N TYR A 46 6.36 7.07 4.13
CA TYR A 46 5.69 6.24 5.13
C TYR A 46 5.16 7.02 6.33
N LEU A 47 5.97 7.90 6.94
CA LEU A 47 5.53 8.70 8.10
C LEU A 47 4.41 9.69 7.73
N HIS A 48 4.51 10.33 6.55
CA HIS A 48 3.48 11.23 6.04
C HIS A 48 2.16 10.49 5.80
N TRP A 49 2.24 9.25 5.30
CA TRP A 49 1.08 8.39 5.11
C TRP A 49 0.43 8.00 6.44
N LEU A 50 1.22 7.63 7.46
CA LEU A 50 0.71 7.36 8.81
C LEU A 50 0.05 8.60 9.44
N GLU A 51 0.64 9.78 9.26
CA GLU A 51 0.06 11.04 9.72
C GLU A 51 -1.29 11.31 9.03
N ALA A 52 -1.37 11.14 7.71
CA ALA A 52 -2.61 11.28 6.96
C ALA A 52 -3.68 10.27 7.43
N LEU A 53 -3.30 9.03 7.74
CA LEU A 53 -4.20 8.02 8.32
C LEU A 53 -4.69 8.42 9.71
N ALA A 54 -3.83 8.98 10.55
CA ALA A 54 -4.21 9.48 11.87
C ALA A 54 -5.23 10.64 11.75
N LEU A 55 -4.98 11.58 10.84
CA LEU A 55 -5.92 12.68 10.51
C LEU A 55 -7.25 12.16 9.97
N CYS A 56 -7.23 11.08 9.19
CA CYS A 56 -8.42 10.38 8.72
C CYS A 56 -9.06 9.46 9.77
N ARG A 57 -8.52 9.39 11.00
CA ARG A 57 -8.95 8.47 12.07
C ARG A 57 -9.03 7.00 11.61
N SER A 58 -8.12 6.60 10.74
CA SER A 58 -8.12 5.30 10.06
C SER A 58 -6.85 4.49 10.35
N MET A 59 -6.26 4.65 11.53
CA MET A 59 -5.01 3.96 11.91
C MET A 59 -5.16 2.43 11.89
N SER A 60 -6.32 1.90 12.30
CA SER A 60 -6.60 0.46 12.22
C SER A 60 -6.61 -0.06 10.79
N GLN A 61 -7.04 0.75 9.82
CA GLN A 61 -6.92 0.39 8.40
C GLN A 61 -5.46 0.33 7.98
N GLY A 62 -4.64 1.30 8.40
CA GLY A 62 -3.19 1.27 8.14
C GLY A 62 -2.51 -0.03 8.58
N VAL A 63 -2.86 -0.56 9.76
CA VAL A 63 -2.34 -1.84 10.25
C VAL A 63 -2.74 -3.00 9.32
N LEU A 64 -4.01 -3.06 8.92
CA LEU A 64 -4.50 -4.09 8.00
C LEU A 64 -3.84 -3.96 6.62
N SER A 65 -3.67 -2.74 6.12
CA SER A 65 -2.99 -2.47 4.86
C SER A 65 -1.53 -2.93 4.89
N MET A 66 -0.79 -2.69 5.97
CA MET A 66 0.59 -3.18 6.09
C MET A 66 0.66 -4.72 6.11
N ALA A 67 -0.27 -5.40 6.79
CA ALA A 67 -0.34 -6.86 6.76
C ALA A 67 -0.65 -7.40 5.35
N LYS A 68 -1.53 -6.73 4.60
CA LYS A 68 -1.79 -7.05 3.19
C LYS A 68 -0.55 -6.85 2.33
N LEU A 69 0.16 -5.75 2.52
CA LEU A 69 1.38 -5.45 1.76
C LEU A 69 2.47 -6.50 2.01
N GLU A 70 2.68 -6.88 3.27
CA GLU A 70 3.60 -7.96 3.64
C GLU A 70 3.22 -9.29 2.96
N SER A 71 1.93 -9.65 2.95
CA SER A 71 1.45 -10.85 2.26
C SER A 71 1.75 -10.83 0.76
N ILE A 72 1.66 -9.69 0.09
CA ILE A 72 1.99 -9.57 -1.35
C ILE A 72 3.49 -9.76 -1.58
N LEU A 73 4.33 -9.14 -0.75
CA LEU A 73 5.78 -9.19 -0.90
C LEU A 73 6.35 -10.59 -0.62
N GLN A 74 5.78 -11.32 0.35
CA GLN A 74 6.17 -12.70 0.64
C GLN A 74 5.86 -13.65 -0.52
N VAL A 75 4.75 -13.46 -1.24
CA VAL A 75 4.41 -14.24 -2.45
C VAL A 75 5.43 -14.02 -3.57
N GLY A 76 6.03 -12.83 -3.66
CA GLY A 76 7.07 -12.52 -4.64
C GLY A 76 8.45 -13.13 -4.32
N SER A 77 8.68 -13.59 -3.08
CA SER A 77 9.99 -14.02 -2.59
C SER A 77 10.21 -15.55 -2.62
N THR A 78 9.23 -16.33 -3.06
CA THR A 78 9.37 -17.79 -3.21
C THR A 78 10.02 -18.14 -4.55
N TRP A 79 11.35 -18.04 -4.63
CA TRP A 79 12.21 -18.73 -5.61
C TRP A 79 13.52 -19.15 -4.96
#